data_AF-A0AAV2JUV9-F1
#
_entry.id   AF-A0AAV2JUV9-F1
#
_cell.length_a   1.000
_cell.length_b   1.000
_cell.length_c   1.000
_cell.angle_alpha   90.00
_cell.angle_beta   90.00
_cell.angle_gamma   90.00
#
_symmetry.space_group_name_H-M   'P 1'
#
loop_
_entity.id
_entity.type
_entity.pdbx_description
1 polymer ?
#
loop_
_entity_poly.entity_id
_entity_poly.type
_entity_poly.pdbx_seq_one_letter_code
_entity_poly.pdbx_strand_id
1 'polypeptide(L)'
;MDDEKLIVEVEKYSIIYDAQHKFYKDTTLDAHSLSQTLDAHSLSQTLDAHSLSQPLDAHSLSQTLDAHSLSQTLDAHSLSQTLDAHSLSQTLDAHSLSQMLDAHSLSQPLDAHSLSQTLDAHSLSQPLDAHSLSQPLDAHSLSQPLDAHSLSQTLDAEAAHYKAAADAPEHCGR
;
A
#
# COMPACT_ATOMS: atom_id res chain seq x y z
N MET A 1 -28.43 -18.00 -3.31
CA MET A 1 -27.78 -16.69 -3.19
C MET A 1 -26.87 -16.65 -4.37
N ASP A 2 -27.41 -16.21 -5.49
CA ASP A 2 -26.72 -16.16 -6.76
C ASP A 2 -25.70 -15.03 -6.68
N ASP A 3 -24.42 -15.39 -6.65
CA ASP A 3 -23.30 -14.46 -6.74
C ASP A 3 -23.29 -13.88 -8.17
N GLU A 4 -24.09 -12.82 -8.38
CA GLU A 4 -23.98 -11.99 -9.58
C GLU A 4 -22.60 -11.33 -9.56
N LYS A 5 -21.66 -11.92 -10.31
CA LYS A 5 -20.42 -11.27 -10.72
C LYS A 5 -20.80 -10.02 -11.52
N LEU A 6 -20.79 -8.87 -10.86
CA LEU A 6 -21.09 -7.57 -11.46
C LEU A 6 -19.88 -7.13 -12.32
N ILE A 7 -19.83 -7.55 -13.59
CA ILE A 7 -18.87 -7.02 -14.56
C ILE A 7 -19.40 -5.66 -15.01
N VAL A 8 -18.89 -4.60 -14.39
CA VAL A 8 -19.28 -3.21 -14.68
C VAL A 8 -18.26 -2.64 -15.66
N GLU A 9 -18.43 -2.89 -16.95
CA GLU A 9 -17.65 -2.26 -18.02
C GLU A 9 -18.19 -0.84 -18.20
N VAL A 10 -17.57 0.15 -17.55
CA VAL A 10 -18.09 1.52 -17.56
C VAL A 10 -17.01 2.56 -17.81
N GLU A 11 -17.11 3.22 -18.96
CA GLU A 11 -16.13 4.19 -19.48
C GLU A 11 -16.03 5.52 -18.72
N LYS A 12 -16.85 5.78 -17.69
CA LYS A 12 -16.67 6.93 -16.79
C LYS A 12 -17.71 6.96 -15.65
N TYR A 13 -17.32 6.70 -14.41
CA TYR A 13 -17.99 7.30 -13.24
C TYR A 13 -16.96 7.67 -12.16
N SER A 14 -17.14 8.87 -11.58
CA SER A 14 -16.82 9.08 -10.16
C SER A 14 -17.88 8.33 -9.38
N ILE A 15 -17.57 7.14 -8.92
CA ILE A 15 -18.48 6.37 -8.10
C ILE A 15 -18.35 6.90 -6.67
N ILE A 16 -19.21 7.85 -6.28
CA ILE A 16 -19.43 8.18 -4.87
C ILE A 16 -20.40 7.13 -4.34
N TYR A 17 -19.90 5.96 -3.93
CA TYR A 17 -20.70 4.99 -3.19
C TYR A 17 -20.79 5.44 -1.73
N ASP A 18 -21.85 6.17 -1.38
CA ASP A 18 -22.27 6.31 0.01
C ASP A 18 -22.80 4.97 0.50
N ALA A 19 -21.91 4.12 1.02
CA ALA A 19 -22.26 2.86 1.62
C ALA A 19 -22.00 2.91 3.13
N GLN A 20 -22.87 3.61 3.87
CA GLN A 20 -23.03 3.44 5.32
C GLN A 20 -23.62 2.06 5.68
N HIS A 21 -23.16 0.98 5.06
CA HIS A 21 -23.62 -0.36 5.39
C HIS A 21 -22.46 -1.35 5.51
N LYS A 22 -22.19 -1.69 6.79
CA LYS A 22 -21.58 -2.94 7.26
C LYS A 22 -22.01 -4.10 6.37
N PHE A 23 -21.13 -4.61 5.51
CA PHE A 23 -21.06 -6.02 5.10
C PHE A 23 -19.85 -6.17 4.17
N TYR A 24 -19.14 -7.29 4.28
CA TYR A 24 -18.01 -7.67 3.43
C TYR A 24 -18.31 -7.39 1.96
N LYS A 25 -17.53 -6.49 1.35
CA LYS A 25 -17.54 -6.26 -0.09
C LYS A 25 -16.35 -6.98 -0.68
N ASP A 26 -16.63 -7.93 -1.56
CA ASP A 26 -15.68 -8.43 -2.55
C ASP A 26 -16.04 -7.77 -3.87
N THR A 27 -15.08 -7.13 -4.51
CA THR A 27 -15.32 -6.37 -5.75
C THR A 27 -14.19 -6.64 -6.72
N THR A 28 -14.54 -7.01 -7.95
CA THR A 28 -13.61 -7.08 -9.07
C THR A 28 -14.03 -6.08 -10.14
N LEU A 29 -13.15 -5.17 -10.53
CA LEU A 29 -13.43 -4.16 -11.55
C LEU A 29 -12.26 -4.03 -12.53
N ASP A 30 -12.61 -3.85 -13.81
CA ASP A 30 -11.70 -3.43 -14.87
C ASP A 30 -12.24 -2.11 -15.43
N ALA A 31 -11.40 -1.06 -15.41
CA ALA A 31 -11.79 0.26 -15.88
C ALA A 31 -10.63 1.04 -16.49
N HIS A 32 -10.88 1.82 -17.54
CA HIS A 32 -9.84 2.72 -18.05
C HIS A 32 -9.43 3.79 -17.02
N SER A 33 -10.37 4.30 -16.23
CA SER A 33 -10.05 5.23 -15.15
C SER A 33 -11.05 5.09 -14.02
N LEU A 34 -10.56 5.02 -12.79
CA LEU A 34 -11.37 4.83 -11.60
C LEU A 34 -10.99 5.84 -10.51
N SER A 35 -12.00 6.47 -9.92
CA SER A 35 -11.85 7.31 -8.74
C SER A 35 -12.96 7.03 -7.75
N GLN A 36 -12.58 6.65 -6.53
CA GLN A 36 -13.50 6.21 -5.48
C GLN A 36 -13.03 6.69 -4.11
N THR A 37 -13.99 6.99 -3.23
CA THR A 37 -13.74 7.21 -1.80
C THR A 37 -14.58 6.21 -1.03
N LEU A 38 -13.97 5.52 -0.07
CA LEU A 38 -14.68 4.50 0.70
C LEU A 38 -14.29 4.50 2.18
N ASP A 39 -15.30 4.34 3.03
CA ASP A 39 -15.19 4.03 4.45
C ASP A 39 -15.90 2.69 4.69
N ALA A 40 -15.19 1.70 5.21
CA ALA A 40 -15.74 0.37 5.47
C ALA A 40 -15.11 -0.30 6.70
N HIS A 41 -15.88 -1.10 7.43
CA HIS A 41 -15.29 -1.94 8.49
C HIS A 41 -14.36 -3.03 7.91
N SER A 42 -14.74 -3.65 6.80
CA SER A 42 -13.90 -4.63 6.12
C SER A 42 -14.11 -4.55 4.61
N LEU A 43 -13.02 -4.58 3.86
CA LEU A 43 -13.02 -4.44 2.41
C LEU A 43 -12.05 -5.43 1.75
N SER A 44 -12.51 -6.07 0.67
CA SER A 44 -11.69 -6.87 -0.24
C SER A 44 -11.90 -6.40 -1.68
N GLN A 45 -10.83 -6.01 -2.38
CA GLN A 45 -10.92 -5.55 -3.77
C GLN A 45 -9.85 -6.16 -4.67
N THR A 46 -10.23 -6.43 -5.92
CA THR A 46 -9.31 -6.67 -7.03
C THR A 46 -9.63 -5.66 -8.13
N LEU A 47 -8.71 -4.75 -8.45
CA LEU A 47 -8.96 -3.71 -9.45
C LEU A 47 -7.86 -3.71 -10.50
N ASP A 48 -8.25 -3.63 -11.75
CA ASP A 48 -7.37 -3.36 -12.89
C ASP A 48 -7.80 -2.02 -13.50
N ALA A 49 -6.87 -1.07 -13.60
CA ALA A 49 -7.17 0.19 -14.26
C ALA A 49 -5.97 0.89 -14.89
N HIS A 50 -6.17 1.57 -16.02
CA HIS A 50 -5.10 2.42 -16.55
C HIS A 50 -4.78 3.59 -15.60
N SER A 51 -5.78 4.15 -14.91
CA SER A 51 -5.56 5.16 -13.88
C SER A 51 -6.49 4.98 -12.69
N LEU A 52 -5.93 4.96 -11.48
CA LEU A 52 -6.67 4.70 -10.26
C LEU A 52 -6.34 5.75 -9.19
N SER A 53 -7.38 6.37 -8.61
CA SER A 53 -7.26 7.33 -7.51
C SER A 53 -8.22 7.01 -6.38
N GLN A 54 -7.70 6.63 -5.21
CA GLN A 54 -8.56 6.20 -4.11
C GLN A 54 -8.07 6.63 -2.71
N PRO A 55 -8.84 7.48 -2.01
CA PRO A 55 -8.81 7.55 -0.55
C PRO A 55 -9.70 6.47 0.09
N LEU A 56 -9.13 5.61 0.94
CA LEU A 56 -9.87 4.60 1.71
C LEU A 56 -9.55 4.71 3.21
N ASP A 57 -10.58 4.49 4.01
CA ASP A 57 -10.49 4.22 5.45
C ASP A 57 -11.15 2.87 5.74
N ALA A 58 -10.43 1.95 6.38
CA ALA A 58 -11.04 0.70 6.81
C ALA A 58 -10.40 0.05 8.03
N HIS A 59 -11.20 -0.65 8.84
CA HIS A 59 -10.60 -1.44 9.94
C HIS A 59 -9.80 -2.63 9.39
N SER A 60 -10.28 -3.29 8.34
CA SER A 60 -9.53 -4.33 7.64
C SER A 60 -9.62 -4.17 6.13
N LEU A 61 -8.48 -4.12 5.46
CA LEU A 61 -8.39 -3.88 4.03
C LEU A 61 -7.49 -4.94 3.37
N SER A 62 -8.02 -5.60 2.35
CA SER A 62 -7.31 -6.53 1.48
C SER A 62 -7.46 -6.08 0.03
N GLN A 63 -6.35 -5.79 -0.67
CA GLN A 63 -6.42 -5.35 -2.07
C GLN A 63 -5.40 -6.04 -2.98
N THR A 64 -5.82 -6.30 -4.21
CA THR A 64 -4.93 -6.61 -5.34
C THR A 64 -5.18 -5.56 -6.42
N LEU A 65 -4.20 -4.73 -6.74
CA LEU A 65 -4.37 -3.65 -7.71
C LEU A 65 -3.30 -3.76 -8.81
N ASP A 66 -3.73 -3.65 -10.06
CA ASP A 66 -2.88 -3.45 -11.23
C ASP A 66 -3.25 -2.12 -11.87
N ALA A 67 -2.28 -1.23 -12.04
CA ALA A 67 -2.52 0.02 -12.74
C ALA A 67 -1.30 0.65 -13.43
N HIS A 68 -1.52 1.31 -14.57
CA HIS A 68 -0.46 2.13 -15.14
C HIS A 68 -0.12 3.34 -14.26
N SER A 69 -1.12 3.97 -13.64
CA SER A 69 -0.92 5.08 -12.71
C SER A 69 -1.83 4.93 -11.50
N LEU A 70 -1.25 4.89 -10.31
CA LEU A 70 -1.95 4.65 -9.06
C LEU A 70 -1.65 5.75 -8.05
N SER A 71 -2.70 6.37 -7.52
CA SER A 71 -2.64 7.41 -6.47
C SER A 71 -3.56 7.03 -5.32
N GLN A 72 -3.02 6.78 -4.13
CA GLN A 72 -3.83 6.33 -2.99
C GLN A 72 -3.48 7.02 -1.67
N THR A 73 -4.50 7.12 -0.81
CA THR A 73 -4.35 7.46 0.60
C THR A 73 -5.14 6.43 1.39
N LEU A 74 -4.46 5.60 2.18
CA LEU A 74 -5.10 4.52 2.92
C LEU A 74 -4.82 4.68 4.41
N ASP A 75 -5.88 4.60 5.21
CA ASP A 75 -5.84 4.44 6.66
C ASP A 75 -6.47 3.09 7.01
N ALA A 76 -5.74 2.22 7.71
CA ALA A 76 -6.32 0.97 8.17
C ALA A 76 -5.70 0.39 9.45
N HIS A 77 -6.52 -0.27 10.28
CA HIS A 77 -5.97 -1.04 11.40
C HIS A 77 -5.19 -2.27 10.91
N SER A 78 -5.69 -2.96 9.89
CA SER A 78 -5.00 -4.10 9.27
C SER A 78 -5.07 -4.00 7.76
N LEU A 79 -3.91 -4.00 7.12
CA LEU A 79 -3.77 -3.81 5.69
C LEU A 79 -2.94 -4.93 5.06
N SER A 80 -3.52 -5.58 4.06
CA SER A 80 -2.86 -6.56 3.20
C SER A 80 -2.98 -6.12 1.74
N GLN A 81 -1.87 -5.92 1.04
CA GLN A 81 -1.92 -5.44 -0.35
C GLN A 81 -0.90 -6.13 -1.25
N THR A 82 -1.33 -6.37 -2.49
CA THR A 82 -0.47 -6.68 -3.63
C THR A 82 -0.71 -5.61 -4.69
N LEU A 83 0.34 -4.92 -5.10
CA LEU A 83 0.27 -3.79 -6.03
C LEU A 83 1.28 -3.98 -7.17
N ASP A 84 0.83 -3.80 -8.40
CA ASP A 84 1.67 -3.66 -9.59
C ASP A 84 1.33 -2.31 -10.23
N ALA A 85 2.33 -1.44 -10.41
CA ALA A 85 2.11 -0.19 -11.13
C ALA A 85 3.32 0.39 -11.86
N HIS A 86 3.10 0.99 -13.02
CA HIS A 86 4.19 1.76 -13.66
C HIS A 86 4.55 3.02 -12.86
N SER A 87 3.56 3.71 -12.30
CA SER A 87 3.79 4.86 -11.41
C SER A 87 2.87 4.79 -10.21
N LEU A 88 3.46 4.74 -9.01
CA LEU A 88 2.74 4.68 -7.76
C LEU A 88 3.08 5.88 -6.86
N SER A 89 2.04 6.59 -6.44
CA SER A 89 2.07 7.53 -5.33
C SER A 89 1.09 7.08 -4.25
N GLN A 90 1.59 6.75 -3.07
CA GLN A 90 0.74 6.20 -2.02
C GLN A 90 1.12 6.78 -0.66
N THR A 91 0.14 7.19 0.13
CA THR A 91 0.32 7.49 1.55
C THR A 91 -0.38 6.42 2.37
N LEU A 92 0.33 5.82 3.32
CA LEU A 92 -0.18 4.75 4.18
C LEU A 92 -0.01 5.08 5.66
N ASP A 93 -1.09 4.89 6.41
CA ASP A 93 -1.09 4.77 7.87
C ASP A 93 -1.73 3.42 8.23
N ALA A 94 -1.00 2.56 8.95
CA ALA A 94 -1.58 1.31 9.42
C ALA A 94 -1.01 0.78 10.74
N HIS A 95 -1.86 0.15 11.56
CA HIS A 95 -1.34 -0.57 12.74
C HIS A 95 -0.57 -1.84 12.34
N SER A 96 -1.08 -2.60 11.37
CA SER A 96 -0.39 -3.78 10.83
C SER A 96 -0.46 -3.78 9.32
N LEU A 97 0.71 -3.83 8.68
CA LEU A 97 0.85 -3.78 7.22
C LEU A 97 1.64 -4.97 6.70
N SER A 98 1.03 -5.69 5.76
CA SER A 98 1.66 -6.68 4.89
C SER A 98 1.52 -6.24 3.44
N GLN A 99 2.64 -5.97 2.76
CA GLN A 99 2.60 -5.46 1.38
C GLN A 99 3.60 -6.18 0.47
N MET A 100 3.15 -6.46 -0.75
CA MET A 100 3.99 -6.79 -1.89
C MET A 100 3.79 -5.72 -2.96
N LEU A 101 4.89 -5.16 -3.46
CA LEU A 101 4.86 -4.06 -4.42
C LEU A 101 5.91 -4.23 -5.51
N ASP A 102 5.46 -4.09 -6.76
CA ASP A 102 6.30 -3.92 -7.95
C ASP A 102 5.95 -2.57 -8.58
N ALA A 103 6.95 -1.69 -8.77
CA ALA A 103 6.72 -0.45 -9.50
C ALA A 103 7.93 0.10 -10.25
N HIS A 104 7.71 0.68 -11.44
CA HIS A 104 8.79 1.40 -12.11
C HIS A 104 9.19 2.69 -11.37
N SER A 105 8.22 3.42 -10.82
CA SER A 105 8.48 4.60 -10.00
C SER A 105 7.56 4.61 -8.78
N LEU A 106 8.17 4.66 -7.59
CA LEU A 106 7.47 4.68 -6.31
C LEU A 106 7.78 5.94 -5.49
N SER A 107 6.72 6.59 -5.03
CA SER A 107 6.74 7.55 -3.94
C SER A 107 5.77 7.12 -2.84
N GLN A 108 6.29 6.70 -1.70
CA GLN A 108 5.48 6.11 -0.63
C GLN A 108 5.90 6.59 0.77
N PRO A 109 5.27 7.63 1.32
CA PRO A 109 5.31 7.88 2.76
C PRO A 109 4.52 6.80 3.51
N LEU A 110 5.14 6.22 4.54
CA LEU A 110 4.57 5.11 5.29
C LEU A 110 4.81 5.28 6.80
N ASP A 111 3.73 5.16 7.57
CA ASP A 111 3.74 5.01 9.03
C ASP A 111 3.07 3.69 9.40
N ALA A 112 3.76 2.83 10.15
CA ALA A 112 3.16 1.62 10.66
C ALA A 112 3.69 1.11 12.01
N HIS A 113 2.83 0.55 12.85
CA HIS A 113 3.32 -0.12 14.06
C HIS A 113 4.05 -1.44 13.74
N SER A 114 3.57 -2.21 12.78
CA SER A 114 4.24 -3.43 12.31
C SER A 114 4.19 -3.50 10.79
N LEU A 115 5.37 -3.55 10.18
CA LEU A 115 5.54 -3.60 8.73
C LEU A 115 6.26 -4.87 8.29
N SER A 116 5.62 -5.61 7.38
CA SER A 116 6.25 -6.63 6.54
C SER A 116 6.04 -6.23 5.08
N GLN A 117 7.12 -5.86 4.39
CA GLN A 117 7.04 -5.36 3.01
C GLN A 117 8.08 -6.01 2.12
N THR A 118 7.67 -6.49 0.95
CA THR A 118 8.57 -6.82 -0.16
C THR A 118 8.39 -5.80 -1.27
N LEU A 119 9.48 -5.21 -1.74
CA LEU A 119 9.45 -4.13 -2.72
C LEU A 119 10.49 -4.35 -3.82
N ASP A 120 10.04 -4.27 -5.07
CA ASP A 120 10.88 -4.14 -6.27
C ASP A 120 10.54 -2.80 -6.96
N ALA A 121 11.53 -1.93 -7.16
CA ALA A 121 11.31 -0.71 -7.92
C ALA A 121 12.52 -0.16 -8.67
N HIS A 122 12.31 0.36 -9.87
CA HIS A 122 13.41 1.04 -10.59
C HIS A 122 13.81 2.37 -9.92
N SER A 123 12.85 3.14 -9.41
CA SER A 123 13.10 4.36 -8.65
C SER A 123 12.22 4.44 -7.43
N LEU A 124 12.83 4.57 -6.26
CA LEU A 124 12.16 4.54 -4.97
C LEU A 124 12.44 5.80 -4.13
N SER A 125 11.37 6.46 -3.69
CA SER A 125 11.39 7.44 -2.61
C SER A 125 10.40 7.03 -1.52
N GLN A 126 10.92 6.62 -0.35
CA GLN A 126 10.09 6.07 0.73
C GLN A 126 10.55 6.59 2.09
N PRO A 127 9.99 7.69 2.60
CA PRO A 127 10.07 8.02 4.01
C PRO A 127 9.30 6.96 4.81
N LEU A 128 9.97 6.33 5.77
CA LEU A 128 9.42 5.22 6.53
C LEU A 128 9.61 5.44 8.04
N ASP A 129 8.50 5.36 8.78
CA ASP A 129 8.45 5.27 10.25
C ASP A 129 7.77 3.96 10.64
N ALA A 130 8.47 3.10 11.39
CA ALA A 130 7.86 1.87 11.87
C ALA A 130 8.39 1.37 13.23
N HIS A 131 7.50 0.89 14.10
CA HIS A 131 7.95 0.30 15.36
C HIS A 131 8.66 -1.05 15.14
N SER A 132 8.17 -1.87 14.20
CA SER A 132 8.82 -3.12 13.80
C SER A 132 8.81 -3.25 12.28
N LEU A 133 9.98 -3.48 11.70
CA LEU A 133 10.19 -3.53 10.25
C LEU A 133 10.87 -4.84 9.82
N SER A 134 10.25 -5.53 8.87
CA SER A 134 10.83 -6.60 8.07
C SER A 134 10.69 -6.27 6.58
N GLN A 135 11.81 -5.98 5.91
CA GLN A 135 11.77 -5.50 4.52
C GLN A 135 12.89 -6.06 3.64
N PRO A 136 12.54 -6.94 2.68
CA PRO A 136 13.33 -7.14 1.46
C PRO A 136 13.05 -6.04 0.44
N LEU A 137 14.11 -5.40 -0.05
CA LEU A 137 14.03 -4.32 -1.02
C LEU A 137 15.07 -4.51 -2.14
N ASP A 138 14.60 -4.43 -3.38
CA ASP A 138 15.42 -4.31 -4.60
C ASP A 138 15.09 -2.98 -5.29
N ALA A 139 16.09 -2.13 -5.53
CA ALA A 139 15.88 -0.90 -6.28
C ALA A 139 17.09 -0.37 -7.05
N HIS A 140 16.88 0.12 -8.28
CA HIS A 140 17.99 0.72 -9.05
C HIS A 140 18.40 2.09 -8.48
N SER A 141 17.45 2.91 -8.04
CA SER A 141 17.71 4.19 -7.37
C SER A 141 16.87 4.34 -6.11
N LEU A 142 17.52 4.61 -4.97
CA LEU A 142 16.91 4.61 -3.64
C LEU A 142 17.11 5.92 -2.87
N SER A 143 16.02 6.48 -2.36
CA SER A 143 16.01 7.49 -1.30
C SER A 143 15.06 7.10 -0.18
N GLN A 144 15.62 6.66 0.96
CA GLN A 144 14.84 6.12 2.08
C GLN A 144 15.36 6.68 3.42
N PRO A 145 14.74 7.76 3.93
CA PRO A 145 14.82 8.09 5.35
C PRO A 145 14.05 7.04 6.16
N LEU A 146 14.69 6.49 7.19
CA LEU A 146 14.12 5.42 8.01
C LEU A 146 14.22 5.75 9.51
N ASP A 147 13.10 5.62 10.21
CA ASP A 147 13.03 5.56 11.67
C ASP A 147 12.39 4.23 12.07
N ALA A 148 13.11 3.40 12.84
CA ALA A 148 12.55 2.15 13.34
C ALA A 148 13.11 1.70 14.68
N HIS A 149 12.25 1.12 15.51
CA HIS A 149 12.66 0.57 16.81
C HIS A 149 13.23 -0.85 16.71
N SER A 150 12.71 -1.67 15.80
CA SER A 150 13.21 -3.01 15.50
C SER A 150 13.31 -3.22 14.00
N LEU A 151 14.48 -3.64 13.52
CA LEU A 151 14.83 -3.67 12.11
C LEU A 151 15.36 -5.05 11.67
N SER A 152 14.75 -5.60 10.62
CA SER A 152 15.30 -6.68 9.79
C SER A 152 15.16 -6.30 8.32
N GLN A 153 16.23 -5.79 7.73
CA GLN A 153 16.22 -5.27 6.35
C GLN A 153 17.28 -5.97 5.49
N THR A 154 16.91 -6.30 4.25
CA THR A 154 17.85 -6.73 3.20
C THR A 154 17.69 -5.80 2.00
N LEU A 155 18.78 -5.19 1.57
CA LEU A 155 18.82 -4.18 0.51
C LEU A 155 19.70 -4.65 -0.64
N ASP A 156 19.18 -4.63 -1.86
CA ASP A 156 19.95 -4.62 -3.10
C ASP A 156 19.66 -3.31 -3.84
N ALA A 157 20.68 -2.46 -4.02
CA ALA A 157 20.49 -1.19 -4.73
C ALA A 157 21.73 -0.70 -5.45
N GLU A 158 21.56 -0.22 -6.68
CA GLU A 158 22.66 0.27 -7.52
C GLU A 158 23.12 1.68 -7.11
N ALA A 159 22.18 2.56 -6.73
CA ALA A 159 22.48 3.89 -6.20
C ALA A 159 21.57 4.21 -5.00
N ALA A 160 22.16 4.46 -3.83
CA ALA A 160 21.41 4.68 -2.59
C ALA A 160 21.84 5.94 -1.81
N HIS A 161 20.85 6.72 -1.41
CA HIS A 161 20.96 7.73 -0.35
C HIS A 161 20.05 7.31 0.82
N TYR A 162 20.67 6.69 1.83
CA TYR A 162 20.00 6.14 3.01
C TYR A 162 20.42 6.87 4.29
N LYS A 163 19.46 7.12 5.17
CA LYS A 163 19.71 7.61 6.53
C LYS A 163 18.74 6.91 7.48
N ALA A 164 19.26 6.01 8.30
CA ALA A 164 18.50 5.42 9.40
C ALA A 164 18.92 5.96 10.76
N ALA A 165 17.93 6.21 11.60
CA ALA A 165 18.07 6.25 13.04
C ALA A 165 17.42 4.97 13.58
N ALA A 166 18.21 4.12 14.23
CA ALA A 166 17.69 3.00 15.01
C ALA A 166 17.95 3.32 16.47
N ASP A 167 16.89 3.48 17.26
CA ASP A 167 17.03 3.59 18.71
C ASP A 167 17.31 2.18 19.25
N ALA A 168 18.58 1.88 19.51
CA ALA A 168 18.98 0.57 20.02
C ALA A 168 18.30 0.34 21.38
N PRO A 169 17.59 -0.78 21.61
CA PRO A 169 17.10 -1.08 22.94
C PRO A 169 18.31 -1.30 23.86
N GLU A 170 18.51 -0.38 24.82
CA GLU A 170 19.42 -0.59 25.94
C GLU A 170 18.96 -1.83 26.70
N HIS A 171 19.54 -3.00 26.39
CA HIS A 171 19.46 -4.14 27.29
C HIS A 171 20.44 -3.92 28.45
N CYS A 172 20.07 -3.01 29.36
CA CYS A 172 20.62 -2.94 30.70
C CYS A 172 20.05 -4.14 31.50
N GLY A 173 20.88 -5.11 31.89
CA GLY A 173 20.42 -6.12 32.86
C GLY A 173 21.22 -7.41 33.03
N ARG A 174 22.26 -7.31 33.86
CA ARG A 174 22.95 -8.34 34.68
C ARG A 174 23.72 -9.49 34.04
#